data_AF-A0A381VZ38-F1
#
_entry.id   AF-A0A381VZ38-F1
#
_cell.length_a   1.000
_cell.length_b   1.000
_cell.length_c   1.000
_cell.angle_alpha   90.00
_cell.angle_beta   90.00
_cell.angle_gamma   90.00
#
_symmetry.space_group_name_H-M   'P 1'
#
loop_
_entity.id
_entity.type
_entity.pdbx_description
1 polymer ?
#
loop_
_entity_poly.entity_id
_entity_poly.type
_entity_poly.pdbx_seq_one_letter_code
_entity_poly.pdbx_strand_id
1 'polypeptide(L)'
;MPFVRSSGAKSEIDQKLKTKRQQIIEDERIRVLGDSLMLFYDKLMENYVLAYPPIEDAEPPNEDAKNEIQLVGRDEVEQLARDYADTKPLGF
;
A
#
# COMPACT_ATOMS: atom_id res chain seq x y z
N MET A 1 31.23 -45.16 22.04
CA MET A 1 29.97 -44.60 22.59
C MET A 1 29.16 -44.07 21.43
N PRO A 2 27.88 -44.47 21.24
CA PRO A 2 27.06 -43.87 20.19
C PRO A 2 26.58 -42.49 20.67
N PHE A 3 26.79 -41.46 19.87
CA PHE A 3 26.28 -40.12 20.14
C PHE A 3 24.77 -40.12 19.89
N VAL A 4 23.98 -39.84 20.93
CA VAL A 4 22.54 -39.63 20.83
C VAL A 4 22.30 -38.38 19.98
N ARG A 5 21.83 -38.56 18.74
CA ARG A 5 21.40 -37.46 17.87
C ARG A 5 20.15 -36.80 18.46
N SER A 6 20.34 -35.70 19.20
CA SER A 6 19.26 -34.80 19.63
C SER A 6 18.96 -33.76 18.54
N SER A 7 18.68 -34.20 17.32
CA SER A 7 18.49 -33.30 16.18
C SER A 7 17.07 -33.42 15.62
N GLY A 8 16.14 -32.63 16.18
CA GLY A 8 14.80 -32.47 15.63
C GLY A 8 14.13 -31.20 16.16
N ALA A 9 13.94 -31.12 17.48
CA ALA A 9 13.16 -30.03 18.08
C ALA A 9 13.80 -28.63 17.98
N LYS A 10 15.13 -28.51 18.10
CA LYS A 10 15.83 -27.22 17.99
C LYS A 10 15.77 -26.63 16.57
N SER A 11 15.82 -27.50 15.56
CA SER A 11 15.79 -27.13 14.13
C SER A 11 14.44 -26.53 13.74
N GLU A 12 13.34 -27.11 14.22
CA GLU A 12 11.99 -26.70 13.85
C GLU A 12 11.59 -25.36 14.49
N ILE A 13 12.04 -25.11 15.73
CA ILE A 13 11.80 -23.84 16.43
C ILE A 13 12.55 -22.69 15.75
N ASP A 14 13.78 -22.92 15.32
CA ASP A 14 14.62 -21.90 14.67
C ASP A 14 14.10 -21.56 13.26
N GLN A 15 13.58 -22.54 12.54
CA GLN A 15 12.88 -22.32 11.27
C GLN A 15 11.60 -21.49 11.46
N LYS A 16 10.77 -21.79 12.46
CA LYS A 16 9.56 -21.00 12.78
C LYS A 16 9.89 -19.57 13.19
N LEU A 17 11.02 -19.36 13.89
CA LEU A 17 11.46 -18.03 14.26
C LEU A 17 11.94 -17.24 13.03
N LYS A 18 12.67 -17.89 12.12
CA LYS A 18 13.13 -17.29 10.87
C LYS A 18 11.96 -16.87 9.97
N THR A 19 10.95 -17.72 9.81
CA THR A 19 9.77 -17.38 8.99
C THR A 19 8.97 -16.23 9.57
N LYS A 20 8.76 -16.20 10.90
CA LYS A 20 8.08 -15.07 11.57
C LYS A 20 8.83 -13.75 11.40
N ARG A 21 10.16 -13.75 11.53
CA ARG A 21 10.97 -12.54 11.30
C ARG A 21 10.86 -12.06 9.86
N GLN A 22 10.84 -12.99 8.91
CA GLN A 22 10.68 -12.65 7.50
C GLN A 22 9.31 -12.03 7.23
N GLN A 23 8.23 -12.59 7.78
CA GLN A 23 6.89 -12.01 7.70
C GLN A 23 6.85 -10.58 8.26
N ILE A 24 7.43 -10.35 9.44
CA ILE A 24 7.48 -8.99 10.03
C ILE A 24 8.19 -7.99 9.11
N ILE A 25 9.32 -8.40 8.52
CA ILE A 25 10.08 -7.54 7.60
C ILE A 25 9.27 -7.26 6.33
N GLU A 26 8.54 -8.25 5.82
CA GLU A 26 7.68 -8.10 4.64
C GLU A 26 6.49 -7.18 4.93
N ASP A 27 5.83 -7.34 6.08
CA ASP A 27 4.73 -6.47 6.54
C ASP A 27 5.22 -5.02 6.73
N GLU A 28 6.41 -4.83 7.33
CA GLU A 28 7.02 -3.51 7.49
C GLU A 28 7.34 -2.87 6.13
N ARG A 29 7.83 -3.64 5.15
CA ARG A 29 8.09 -3.12 3.80
C ARG A 29 6.82 -2.64 3.12
N ILE A 30 5.74 -3.40 3.21
CA ILE A 30 4.44 -3.02 2.66
C ILE A 30 3.94 -1.73 3.31
N ARG A 31 4.02 -1.63 4.64
CA ARG A 31 3.66 -0.39 5.35
C ARG A 31 4.49 0.80 4.90
N VAL A 32 5.83 0.65 4.85
CA VAL A 32 6.74 1.72 4.42
C VAL A 32 6.45 2.17 2.99
N LEU A 33 6.08 1.24 2.09
CA LEU A 33 5.68 1.61 0.74
C LEU A 33 4.41 2.46 0.75
N GLY A 34 3.37 2.04 1.47
CA GLY A 34 2.14 2.83 1.63
C GLY A 34 2.41 4.25 2.13
N ASP A 35 3.22 4.37 3.19
CA ASP A 35 3.61 5.66 3.76
C ASP A 35 4.41 6.51 2.76
N SER A 36 5.33 5.89 2.00
CA SER A 36 6.13 6.59 1.00
C SER A 36 5.30 7.14 -0.17
N LEU A 37 4.23 6.42 -0.57
CA LEU A 37 3.29 6.87 -1.61
C LEU A 37 2.49 8.07 -1.14
N MET A 38 2.10 8.10 0.15
CA MET A 38 1.42 9.25 0.73
C MET A 38 2.33 10.49 0.84
N LEU A 39 3.61 10.31 1.20
CA LEU A 39 4.58 11.41 1.17
C LEU A 39 4.80 11.95 -0.25
N PHE A 40 4.81 11.07 -1.24
CA PHE A 40 4.88 11.48 -2.64
C PHE A 40 3.61 12.25 -3.06
N TYR A 41 2.43 11.77 -2.66
CA TYR A 41 1.16 12.47 -2.87
C TYR A 41 1.16 13.86 -2.25
N ASP A 42 1.54 13.99 -0.97
CA ASP A 42 1.57 15.28 -0.28
C ASP A 42 2.48 16.29 -1.04
N LYS A 43 3.62 15.82 -1.57
CA LYS A 43 4.51 16.63 -2.41
C LYS A 43 3.91 17.01 -3.78
N LEU A 44 3.12 16.13 -4.39
CA LEU A 44 2.40 16.45 -5.62
C LEU A 44 1.34 17.52 -5.35
N MET A 45 0.61 17.42 -4.25
CA MET A 45 -0.46 18.35 -3.91
C MET A 45 0.01 19.77 -3.57
N GLU A 46 1.32 19.99 -3.39
CA GLU A 46 1.90 21.34 -3.28
C GLU A 46 1.69 22.17 -4.56
N ASN A 47 1.70 21.54 -5.74
CA ASN A 47 1.66 22.24 -7.04
C ASN A 47 0.53 21.75 -7.96
N TYR A 48 -0.11 20.64 -7.61
CA TYR A 48 -1.11 19.98 -8.44
C TYR A 48 -2.39 19.72 -7.65
N VAL A 49 -3.49 19.54 -8.37
CA VAL A 49 -4.78 19.14 -7.81
C VAL A 49 -5.22 17.86 -8.49
N LEU A 50 -5.65 16.88 -7.69
CA LEU A 50 -6.17 15.62 -8.20
C LEU A 50 -7.70 15.72 -8.35
N ALA A 51 -8.18 15.46 -9.56
CA ALA A 51 -9.58 15.51 -9.91
C ALA A 51 -10.00 14.27 -10.69
N TYR A 52 -11.26 13.88 -10.54
CA TYR A 52 -11.86 12.89 -11.42
C TYR A 52 -11.94 13.43 -12.85
N PRO A 53 -11.81 12.54 -13.85
CA PRO A 53 -12.03 12.94 -15.23
C PRO A 53 -13.46 13.49 -15.40
N PRO A 54 -13.65 14.48 -16.30
CA PRO A 54 -14.99 14.95 -16.62
C PRO A 54 -15.83 13.78 -17.14
N ILE A 55 -17.07 13.66 -16.66
CA ILE A 55 -18.01 12.66 -17.17
C ILE A 55 -18.40 13.08 -18.59
N GLU A 56 -17.93 12.35 -19.60
CA GLU A 56 -18.16 12.68 -21.02
C GLU A 56 -19.64 12.57 -21.45
N ASP A 57 -20.45 11.81 -20.69
CA ASP A 57 -21.86 11.52 -21.00
C ASP A 57 -22.88 12.31 -20.16
N ALA A 58 -22.45 13.28 -19.34
CA ALA A 58 -23.37 14.12 -18.58
C ALA A 58 -24.00 15.16 -19.53
N GLU A 59 -25.34 15.24 -19.55
CA GLU A 59 -26.11 16.23 -20.32
C GLU A 59 -25.52 17.65 -20.16
N PRO A 60 -25.55 18.49 -21.22
CA PRO A 60 -24.92 19.79 -21.19
C PRO A 60 -25.39 20.55 -19.94
N PRO A 61 -24.45 21.02 -19.09
CA PRO A 61 -24.85 21.68 -17.87
C PRO A 61 -25.66 22.91 -18.26
N ASN A 62 -26.81 23.11 -17.60
CA ASN A 62 -27.46 24.42 -17.57
C ASN A 62 -26.37 25.47 -17.31
N GLU A 63 -26.45 26.64 -17.95
CA GLU A 63 -25.37 27.66 -17.96
C GLU A 63 -24.88 28.12 -16.56
N ASP A 64 -25.55 27.71 -15.49
CA ASP A 64 -25.22 27.92 -14.08
C ASP A 64 -24.40 26.79 -13.41
N ALA A 65 -24.36 25.59 -13.99
CA ALA A 65 -23.56 24.46 -13.51
C ALA A 65 -22.13 24.59 -14.07
N LYS A 66 -21.38 25.54 -13.51
CA LYS A 66 -19.93 25.61 -13.65
C LYS A 66 -19.37 24.21 -13.51
N ASN A 67 -18.71 23.68 -14.54
CA ASN A 67 -17.93 22.45 -14.54
C ASN A 67 -17.42 22.12 -13.12
N GLU A 68 -18.20 21.35 -12.35
CA GLU A 68 -17.85 21.02 -10.98
C GLU A 68 -16.80 19.93 -11.10
N ILE A 69 -15.54 20.37 -11.18
CA ILE A 69 -14.39 19.48 -11.15
C ILE A 69 -14.46 18.73 -9.82
N GLN A 70 -14.87 17.46 -9.86
CA GLN A 70 -14.96 16.64 -8.67
C GLN A 70 -13.53 16.31 -8.22
N LEU A 71 -13.13 16.85 -7.07
CA LEU A 71 -11.81 16.62 -6.51
C LEU A 71 -11.75 15.27 -5.81
N VAL A 72 -10.62 14.59 -5.94
CA VAL A 72 -10.38 13.31 -5.24
C VAL A 72 -10.00 13.62 -3.80
N GLY A 73 -10.64 12.92 -2.86
CA GLY A 73 -10.36 13.07 -1.43
C GLY A 73 -9.00 12.48 -1.05
N ARG A 74 -8.30 13.09 -0.09
CA ARG A 74 -7.04 12.54 0.45
C ARG A 74 -7.23 11.13 1.02
N ASP A 75 -8.35 10.89 1.70
CA ASP A 75 -8.66 9.59 2.32
C ASP A 75 -8.83 8.47 1.28
N GLU A 76 -9.35 8.81 0.09
CA GLU A 76 -9.51 7.87 -1.02
C GLU A 76 -8.15 7.49 -1.61
N VAL A 77 -7.25 8.47 -1.76
CA VAL A 77 -5.87 8.22 -2.20
C VAL A 77 -5.10 7.41 -1.17
N GLU A 78 -5.33 7.64 0.11
CA GLU A 78 -4.71 6.86 1.19
C GLU A 78 -5.12 5.39 1.14
N GLN A 79 -6.42 5.11 0.96
CA GLN A 79 -6.89 3.75 0.78
C GLN A 79 -6.27 3.12 -0.48
N LEU A 80 -6.26 3.83 -1.59
CA LEU A 80 -5.67 3.35 -2.85
C LEU A 80 -4.18 3.04 -2.70
N ALA A 81 -3.42 3.88 -1.99
CA ALA A 81 -2.00 3.66 -1.74
C ALA A 81 -1.75 2.41 -0.88
N ARG A 82 -2.58 2.19 0.15
CA ARG A 82 -2.50 0.99 1.00
C ARG A 82 -2.88 -0.27 0.23
N ASP A 83 -4.00 -0.26 -0.48
CA ASP A 83 -4.45 -1.38 -1.30
C ASP A 83 -3.38 -1.77 -2.33
N TYR A 84 -2.77 -0.77 -2.98
CA TYR A 84 -1.68 -0.99 -3.92
C TYR A 84 -0.44 -1.60 -3.24
N ALA A 85 -0.07 -1.12 -2.05
CA ALA A 85 1.05 -1.68 -1.30
C ALA A 85 0.80 -3.15 -0.90
N ASP A 86 -0.44 -3.49 -0.54
CA ASP A 86 -0.82 -4.85 -0.17
C ASP A 86 -0.81 -5.83 -1.36
N THR A 87 -0.91 -5.34 -2.61
CA THR A 87 -0.74 -6.19 -3.80
C THR A 87 0.70 -6.63 -4.06
N LYS A 88 1.68 -6.10 -3.31
CA LYS A 88 3.09 -6.34 -3.64
C LYS A 88 3.55 -7.76 -3.30
N PRO A 89 4.34 -8.37 -4.20
CA PRO A 89 4.93 -9.67 -3.92
C PRO A 89 5.97 -9.54 -2.81
N LEU A 90 6.21 -10.66 -2.12
CA LEU A 90 7.24 -10.76 -1.09
C LEU A 90 8.60 -10.35 -1.65
N GLY A 91 9.24 -9.36 -1.02
CA GLY A 91 10.61 -8.95 -1.32
C GLY A 91 10.80 -7.92 -2.44
N PHE A 92 9.76 -7.16 -2.82
CA PHE A 92 9.88 -6.03 -3.75
C PHE A 92 10.86 -4.93 -3.27
#